data_AF-A0A7Z9RXN5-F1
#
_entry.id   AF-A0A7Z9RXN5-F1
#
_cell.length_a   1.000
_cell.length_b   1.000
_cell.length_c   1.000
_cell.angle_alpha   90.00
_cell.angle_beta   90.00
_cell.angle_gamma   90.00
#
_symmetry.space_group_name_H-M   'P 1'
#
loop_
_entity.id
_entity.type
_entity.pdbx_description
1 polymer ?
#
loop_
_entity_poly.entity_id
_entity_poly.type
_entity_poly.pdbx_seq_one_letter_code
_entity_poly.pdbx_strand_id
1 'polypeptide(L)'
;MNLDDDLIEQYLASEGRARKVLLKRVLSGQPDPSEATRLAPTLRDPSPRVAARITALLARHQLRDVFEQQLEGLKPGKIAILRGQFEKIARSHR
;
A
#
# COMPACT_ATOMS: atom_id res chain seq x y z
N MET A 1 -21.24 7.81 -8.48
CA MET A 1 -20.05 7.69 -7.62
C MET A 1 -19.78 6.21 -7.48
N ASN A 2 -18.60 5.74 -7.89
CA ASN A 2 -18.16 4.39 -7.59
C ASN A 2 -17.98 4.31 -6.07
N LEU A 3 -18.65 3.36 -5.42
CA LEU A 3 -18.58 3.16 -3.96
C LEU A 3 -17.14 2.97 -3.45
N ASP A 4 -16.24 2.54 -4.33
CA ASP A 4 -14.83 2.29 -4.04
C ASP A 4 -13.97 3.56 -4.02
N ASP A 5 -14.27 4.55 -4.89
CA ASP A 5 -13.56 5.83 -4.93
C ASP A 5 -13.78 6.63 -3.64
N ASP A 6 -15.04 6.71 -3.19
CA ASP A 6 -15.41 7.38 -1.94
C ASP A 6 -14.72 6.74 -0.73
N LEU A 7 -14.45 5.43 -0.79
CA LEU A 7 -13.83 4.68 0.30
C LEU A 7 -12.31 4.92 0.38
N ILE A 8 -11.65 5.04 -0.77
CA ILE A 8 -10.22 5.41 -0.84
C ILE A 8 -10.01 6.82 -0.28
N GLU A 9 -10.87 7.77 -0.65
CA GLU A 9 -10.81 9.14 -0.13
C GLU A 9 -11.01 9.20 1.39
N GLN A 10 -12.04 8.50 1.90
CA GLN A 10 -12.26 8.36 3.34
C GLN A 10 -11.06 7.75 4.05
N TYR A 11 -10.43 6.73 3.47
CA TYR A 11 -9.21 6.14 4.03
C TYR A 11 -8.06 7.14 4.09
N LEU A 12 -7.80 7.85 2.99
CA LEU A 12 -6.69 8.81 2.92
C LEU A 12 -6.86 9.96 3.92
N ALA A 13 -8.10 10.41 4.15
CA ALA A 13 -8.45 11.44 5.13
C ALA A 13 -8.49 10.93 6.58
N SER A 14 -8.38 9.62 6.82
CA SER A 14 -8.54 9.03 8.15
C SER A 14 -7.23 8.86 8.92
N GLU A 15 -7.35 8.90 10.25
CA GLU A 15 -6.22 8.70 11.18
C GLU A 15 -6.51 7.59 12.22
N GLY A 16 -5.47 7.22 12.96
CA GLY A 16 -5.58 6.35 14.14
C GLY A 16 -6.27 5.00 13.91
N ARG A 17 -7.28 4.69 14.73
CA ARG A 17 -8.01 3.41 14.69
C ARG A 17 -8.91 3.27 13.46
N ALA A 18 -9.55 4.37 13.03
CA ALA A 18 -10.44 4.39 11.87
C ALA A 18 -9.69 4.02 10.58
N ARG A 19 -8.47 4.53 10.42
CA ARG A 19 -7.58 4.24 9.28
C ARG A 19 -7.33 2.76 9.04
N LYS A 20 -7.16 1.98 10.11
CA LYS A 20 -6.94 0.53 10.01
C LYS A 20 -8.17 -0.23 9.51
N VAL A 21 -9.37 0.20 9.96
CA VAL A 21 -10.64 -0.40 9.55
C VAL A 21 -10.92 -0.06 8.09
N LEU A 22 -10.75 1.21 7.71
CA LEU A 22 -10.94 1.68 6.34
C LEU A 22 -9.97 1.01 5.37
N LEU A 23 -8.68 0.89 5.70
CA LEU A 23 -7.72 0.15 4.86
C LEU A 23 -8.14 -1.30 4.64
N LYS A 24 -8.75 -1.96 5.64
CA LYS A 24 -9.26 -3.33 5.44
C LYS A 24 -10.38 -3.37 4.40
N ARG A 25 -11.29 -2.39 4.45
CA ARG A 25 -12.41 -2.28 3.50
C ARG A 25 -11.94 -1.92 2.09
N VAL A 26 -11.04 -0.95 1.95
CA VAL A 26 -10.41 -0.58 0.67
C VAL A 26 -9.78 -1.82 0.04
N LEU A 27 -8.95 -2.55 0.78
CA LEU A 27 -8.26 -3.72 0.25
C LEU A 27 -9.19 -4.90 -0.05
N SER A 28 -10.38 -4.99 0.55
CA SER A 28 -11.37 -6.00 0.19
C SER A 28 -12.10 -5.70 -1.12
N GLY A 29 -12.13 -4.43 -1.54
CA GLY A 29 -12.62 -4.03 -2.86
C GLY A 29 -11.69 -4.42 -4.01
N GLN A 30 -10.53 -5.03 -3.72
CA GLN A 30 -9.50 -5.41 -4.69
C GLN A 30 -9.11 -4.24 -5.61
N PRO A 31 -8.43 -3.21 -5.04
CA PRO A 31 -8.12 -2.00 -5.78
C PRO A 31 -7.38 -2.31 -7.08
N ASP A 32 -7.73 -1.61 -8.15
CA ASP A 32 -7.06 -1.75 -9.43
C ASP A 32 -5.62 -1.13 -9.39
N PRO A 33 -4.81 -1.27 -10.44
CA PRO A 33 -3.47 -0.67 -10.47
C PRO A 33 -3.43 0.86 -10.29
N SER A 34 -4.45 1.58 -10.76
CA SER A 34 -4.56 3.04 -10.63
C SER A 34 -4.83 3.42 -9.17
N GLU A 35 -5.78 2.75 -8.55
CA GLU A 35 -6.11 2.91 -7.13
C GLU A 35 -4.94 2.49 -6.22
N ALA A 36 -4.26 1.39 -6.55
CA ALA A 36 -3.05 0.97 -5.85
C ALA A 36 -1.95 2.04 -5.90
N THR A 37 -1.81 2.72 -7.04
CA THR A 37 -0.87 3.84 -7.21
C THR A 37 -1.27 5.03 -6.33
N ARG A 38 -2.56 5.39 -6.27
CA ARG A 38 -3.07 6.45 -5.36
C ARG A 38 -2.80 6.13 -3.89
N LEU A 39 -2.85 4.86 -3.51
CA LEU A 39 -2.60 4.41 -2.14
C LEU A 39 -1.10 4.31 -1.81
N ALA A 40 -0.19 4.32 -2.79
CA ALA A 40 1.24 4.09 -2.60
C ALA A 40 1.89 4.98 -1.52
N PRO A 41 1.60 6.30 -1.40
CA PRO A 41 2.21 7.15 -0.38
C PRO A 41 1.99 6.66 1.06
N THR A 42 0.92 5.90 1.29
CA THR A 42 0.63 5.32 2.62
C THR A 42 1.61 4.23 3.04
N LEU A 43 2.50 3.78 2.16
CA LEU A 43 3.64 2.94 2.53
C LEU A 43 4.55 3.59 3.57
N ARG A 44 4.63 4.93 3.55
CA ARG A 44 5.44 5.72 4.50
C ARG A 44 4.81 5.84 5.89
N ASP A 45 3.59 5.33 6.08
CA ASP A 45 2.88 5.34 7.35
C ASP A 45 3.75 4.74 8.49
N PRO A 46 3.70 5.31 9.71
CA PRO A 46 4.45 4.81 10.84
C PRO A 46 4.00 3.41 11.28
N SER A 47 2.78 2.99 10.94
CA SER A 47 2.29 1.66 11.24
C SER A 47 2.94 0.60 10.33
N PRO A 48 3.71 -0.36 10.88
CA PRO A 48 4.31 -1.42 10.08
C PRO A 48 3.28 -2.27 9.32
N ARG A 49 2.08 -2.43 9.90
CA ARG A 49 0.98 -3.17 9.30
C ARG A 49 0.40 -2.45 8.07
N VAL A 50 0.34 -1.12 8.08
CA VAL A 50 -0.10 -0.34 6.91
C VAL A 50 0.94 -0.47 5.80
N ALA A 51 2.21 -0.18 6.11
CA ALA A 51 3.30 -0.30 5.15
C ALA A 51 3.38 -1.70 4.49
N ALA A 52 3.25 -2.76 5.29
CA ALA A 52 3.26 -4.14 4.78
C ALA A 52 2.05 -4.44 3.86
N ARG A 53 0.85 -3.94 4.16
CA ARG A 53 -0.33 -4.17 3.33
C ARG A 53 -0.26 -3.43 2.00
N ILE A 54 0.26 -2.21 2.02
CA ILE A 54 0.45 -1.41 0.80
C ILE A 54 1.57 -1.99 -0.06
N THR A 55 2.67 -2.44 0.56
CA THR A 55 3.73 -3.18 -0.15
C THR A 55 3.17 -4.42 -0.83
N ALA A 56 2.31 -5.18 -0.14
CA ALA A 56 1.66 -6.35 -0.74
C ALA A 56 0.73 -5.98 -1.90
N LEU A 57 -0.03 -4.89 -1.79
CA LEU A 57 -0.87 -4.38 -2.87
C LEU A 57 -0.03 -4.02 -4.11
N LEU A 58 0.99 -3.19 -3.95
CA LEU A 58 1.86 -2.77 -5.04
C LEU A 58 2.58 -3.96 -5.70
N ALA A 59 3.02 -4.95 -4.91
CA ALA A 59 3.67 -6.15 -5.42
C ALA A 59 2.72 -7.02 -6.27
N ARG A 60 1.45 -7.15 -5.89
CA ARG A 60 0.45 -7.91 -6.66
C ARG A 60 0.17 -7.31 -8.02
N HIS A 61 0.20 -5.98 -8.12
CA HIS A 61 0.04 -5.26 -9.38
C HIS A 61 1.38 -5.01 -10.11
N GLN A 62 2.49 -5.57 -9.63
CA GLN A 62 3.82 -5.42 -10.23
C GLN A 62 4.28 -3.94 -10.36
N LEU A 63 3.84 -3.08 -9.44
CA LEU A 63 4.11 -1.63 -9.45
C LEU A 63 5.47 -1.31 -8.80
N ARG A 64 6.56 -1.85 -9.37
CA ARG A 64 7.91 -1.74 -8.80
C ARG A 64 8.40 -0.28 -8.72
N ASP A 65 8.24 0.48 -9.80
CA ASP A 65 8.77 1.84 -9.86
C ASP A 65 8.07 2.76 -8.85
N VAL A 66 6.74 2.66 -8.77
CA VAL A 66 5.94 3.37 -7.76
C VAL A 66 6.38 2.99 -6.35
N PHE A 67 6.60 1.70 -6.09
CA PHE A 67 7.08 1.21 -4.79
C PHE A 67 8.44 1.80 -4.43
N GLU A 68 9.42 1.78 -5.33
CA GLU A 68 10.78 2.29 -5.07
C GLU A 68 10.79 3.81 -4.80
N GLN A 69 9.97 4.60 -5.51
CA GLN A 69 9.80 6.02 -5.22
C GLN A 69 9.34 6.27 -3.77
N GLN A 70 8.48 5.41 -3.23
CA GLN A 70 8.02 5.56 -1.85
C GLN A 70 9.09 5.20 -0.81
N LEU A 71 10.15 4.49 -1.19
CA LEU A 71 11.27 4.14 -0.31
C LEU A 71 12.30 5.25 -0.16
N GLU A 72 12.30 6.24 -1.05
CA GLU A 72 13.21 7.38 -0.98
C GLU A 72 13.13 8.08 0.39
N GLY A 73 14.29 8.32 1.00
CA GLY A 73 14.40 8.95 2.32
C GLY A 73 14.08 8.04 3.51
N LEU A 74 13.68 6.77 3.30
CA LEU A 74 13.48 5.84 4.41
C LEU A 74 14.82 5.29 4.95
N LYS A 75 14.81 4.84 6.21
CA LYS A 75 15.99 4.21 6.83
C LYS A 75 16.37 2.92 6.09
N PRO A 76 17.67 2.63 5.88
CA PRO A 76 18.13 1.45 5.13
C PRO A 76 17.52 0.12 5.61
N GLY A 77 17.39 -0.08 6.92
CA GLY A 77 16.78 -1.29 7.47
C GLY A 77 15.30 -1.46 7.08
N LYS A 78 14.52 -0.37 7.04
CA LYS A 78 13.11 -0.40 6.59
C LYS A 78 13.04 -0.71 5.10
N ILE A 79 13.92 -0.09 4.29
CA ILE A 79 14.01 -0.35 2.85
C ILE A 79 14.27 -1.83 2.58
N ALA A 80 15.24 -2.44 3.26
CA ALA A 80 15.59 -3.85 3.07
C ALA A 80 14.41 -4.78 3.38
N ILE A 81 13.70 -4.55 4.48
CA ILE A 81 12.52 -5.33 4.87
C ILE A 81 11.41 -5.22 3.82
N LEU A 82 11.08 -3.99 3.39
CA LEU A 82 9.99 -3.77 2.45
C LEU A 82 10.32 -4.34 1.06
N ARG A 83 11.57 -4.18 0.57
CA ARG A 83 12.01 -4.79 -0.69
C ARG A 83 11.92 -6.32 -0.62
N GLY A 84 12.42 -6.93 0.46
CA GLY A 84 12.32 -8.37 0.64
C GLY A 84 10.88 -8.88 0.63
N GLN A 85 9.96 -8.14 1.24
CA GLN A 85 8.53 -8.44 1.20
C GLN A 85 7.96 -8.29 -0.22
N PHE A 86 8.27 -7.20 -0.91
CA PHE A 86 7.82 -6.95 -2.29
C PHE A 86 8.23 -8.10 -3.21
N GLU A 87 9.53 -8.43 -3.24
CA GLU A 87 10.09 -9.49 -4.09
C GLU A 87 9.50 -10.87 -3.81
N LYS A 88 9.23 -11.17 -2.54
CA LYS A 88 8.59 -12.42 -2.16
C LYS A 88 7.19 -12.53 -2.76
N ILE A 89 6.40 -11.46 -2.68
CA ILE A 89 5.00 -11.46 -3.14
C ILE A 89 4.92 -11.39 -4.66
N ALA A 90 5.71 -10.51 -5.28
CA ALA A 90 5.73 -10.31 -6.73
C ALA A 90 6.09 -11.61 -7.47
N ARG A 91 7.03 -12.41 -6.94
CA ARG A 91 7.37 -13.73 -7.48
C ARG A 91 6.24 -14.76 -7.38
N SER A 92 5.40 -14.68 -6.35
CA SER A 92 4.26 -15.60 -6.19
C SER A 92 3.03 -15.22 -7.03
N HIS A 93 3.01 -14.03 -7.64
CA HIS A 93 1.90 -13.52 -8.46
C HIS A 93 2.32 -13.34 -9.93
N ARG A 94 3.36 -14.06 -10.35
CA ARG A 94 3.86 -14.11 -11.73
C ARG A 94 3.42 -15.41 -12.38
#